data_AF-A0A1C3XFK3-F1
#
_entry.id   AF-A0A1C3XFK3-F1
#
_cell.length_a   1.000
_cell.length_b   1.000
_cell.length_c   1.000
_cell.angle_alpha   90.00
_cell.angle_beta   90.00
_cell.angle_gamma   90.00
#
_symmetry.space_group_name_H-M   'P 1'
#
loop_
_entity.id
_entity.type
_entity.pdbx_description
1 polymer ?
#
loop_
_entity_poly.entity_id
_entity_poly.type
_entity_poly.pdbx_seq_one_letter_code
_entity_poly.pdbx_strand_id
1 'polypeptide(L)'
;RTEVTLDDIAREINPIVRGWIAYYGQYSRSALYPMARYINETLYVWFKRKYKRFRKRLGQARLFVAKIARENRKLFVHWQLGNGTELA
;
A
#
# COMPACT_ATOMS: atom_id res chain seq x y z
N ARG A 1 17.42 7.94 16.04
CA ARG A 1 16.23 8.14 15.19
C ARG A 1 15.66 6.76 14.92
N THR A 2 14.50 6.43 15.46
CA THR A 2 13.85 5.12 15.25
C THR A 2 13.57 4.95 13.76
N GLU A 3 14.13 3.92 13.15
CA GLU A 3 13.92 3.66 11.72
C GLU A 3 12.56 2.98 11.54
N VAL A 4 11.53 3.75 11.17
CA VAL A 4 10.21 3.20 10.84
C VAL A 4 10.34 2.20 9.69
N THR A 5 9.99 0.96 9.92
CA THR A 5 9.99 -0.14 8.94
C THR A 5 8.69 -0.20 8.14
N LEU A 6 8.65 -1.01 7.09
CA LEU A 6 7.41 -1.22 6.33
C LEU A 6 6.37 -1.97 7.17
N ASP A 7 6.82 -2.92 7.99
CA ASP A 7 6.00 -3.67 8.94
C ASP A 7 5.39 -2.77 10.02
N ASP A 8 6.11 -1.74 10.48
CA ASP A 8 5.55 -0.74 11.41
C ASP A 8 4.35 -0.01 10.80
N ILE A 9 4.51 0.44 9.55
CA ILE A 9 3.45 1.12 8.80
C ILE A 9 2.27 0.18 8.57
N ALA A 10 2.55 -1.07 8.20
CA ALA A 10 1.51 -2.07 8.01
C ALA A 10 0.73 -2.32 9.31
N ARG A 11 1.41 -2.43 10.46
CA ARG A 11 0.76 -2.63 11.76
C ARG A 11 -0.19 -1.50 12.14
N GLU A 12 0.16 -0.26 11.82
CA GLU A 12 -0.66 0.91 12.11
C GLU A 12 -1.85 1.05 11.14
N ILE A 13 -1.61 0.86 9.83
CA ILE A 13 -2.61 1.13 8.79
C ILE A 13 -3.62 -0.02 8.64
N ASN A 14 -3.18 -1.28 8.76
CA ASN A 14 -4.03 -2.45 8.53
C ASN A 14 -5.35 -2.46 9.32
N PRO A 15 -5.41 -2.17 10.64
CA PRO A 15 -6.68 -2.17 11.36
C PRO A 15 -7.67 -1.12 10.83
N ILE A 16 -7.20 0.07 10.44
CA ILE A 16 -8.04 1.14 9.88
C ILE A 16 -8.64 0.69 8.55
N VAL A 17 -7.78 0.15 7.67
CA VAL A 17 -8.20 -0.30 6.34
C VAL A 17 -9.14 -1.50 6.43
N ARG A 18 -8.95 -2.42 7.38
CA ARG A 18 -9.91 -3.50 7.64
C ARG A 18 -11.29 -2.96 7.98
N GLY A 19 -11.37 -1.92 8.81
CA GLY A 19 -12.64 -1.26 9.13
C GLY A 19 -13.32 -0.68 7.89
N TRP A 20 -12.55 -0.01 7.03
CA TRP A 20 -13.07 0.53 5.77
C TRP A 20 -13.51 -0.56 4.80
N ILE A 21 -12.79 -1.67 4.69
CA ILE A 21 -13.19 -2.83 3.89
C ILE A 21 -14.47 -3.46 4.44
N ALA A 22 -14.57 -3.62 5.77
CA ALA A 22 -15.77 -4.17 6.39
C ALA A 22 -17.00 -3.27 6.17
N TYR A 23 -16.83 -1.95 6.28
CA TYR A 23 -17.91 -1.00 6.09
C TYR A 23 -18.28 -0.83 4.61
N TYR A 24 -17.33 -0.44 3.76
CA TYR A 24 -17.61 -0.13 2.35
C TYR A 24 -17.66 -1.37 1.46
N GLY A 25 -17.10 -2.51 1.85
CA GLY A 25 -17.07 -3.73 1.02
C GLY A 25 -18.44 -4.36 0.77
N GLN A 26 -19.40 -4.15 1.67
CA GLN A 26 -20.77 -4.64 1.50
C GLN A 26 -21.62 -3.72 0.61
N TYR A 27 -21.42 -2.40 0.70
CA TYR A 27 -22.30 -1.42 0.07
C TYR A 27 -21.72 -0.77 -1.19
N SER A 28 -20.40 -0.56 -1.24
CA SER A 28 -19.73 0.23 -2.28
C SER A 28 -18.32 -0.29 -2.55
N ARG A 29 -18.21 -1.47 -3.18
CA ARG A 29 -16.90 -2.05 -3.55
C ARG A 29 -16.06 -1.12 -4.43
N SER A 30 -16.68 -0.33 -5.29
CA SER A 30 -16.00 0.66 -6.12
C SER A 30 -15.30 1.76 -5.30
N ALA A 31 -15.81 2.09 -4.10
CA ALA A 31 -15.21 3.08 -3.21
C ALA A 31 -13.93 2.58 -2.53
N LEU A 32 -13.67 1.27 -2.52
CA LEU A 32 -12.43 0.71 -1.97
C LEU A 32 -11.21 0.97 -2.86
N TYR A 33 -11.40 1.07 -4.19
CA TYR A 33 -10.31 1.33 -5.13
C TYR A 33 -9.63 2.69 -4.94
N PRO A 34 -10.33 3.84 -4.93
CA PRO A 34 -9.67 5.13 -4.74
C PRO A 34 -8.96 5.22 -3.37
N MET A 35 -9.48 4.53 -2.36
CA MET A 35 -8.87 4.42 -1.05
C MET A 35 -7.57 3.61 -1.08
N ALA A 36 -7.60 2.41 -1.65
CA ALA A 36 -6.42 1.55 -1.79
C ALA A 36 -5.32 2.25 -2.61
N ARG A 37 -5.71 2.91 -3.70
CA ARG A 37 -4.82 3.73 -4.54
C ARG A 37 -4.12 4.82 -3.74
N TYR A 38 -4.87 5.58 -2.93
CA TYR A 38 -4.32 6.66 -2.12
C TYR A 38 -3.28 6.15 -1.09
N ILE A 39 -3.56 5.03 -0.45
CA ILE A 39 -2.62 4.39 0.49
C ILE A 39 -1.35 3.99 -0.27
N ASN A 40 -1.49 3.37 -1.44
CA ASN A 40 -0.37 2.97 -2.28
C ASN A 40 0.46 4.16 -2.78
N GLU A 41 -0.17 5.26 -3.19
CA GLU A 41 0.52 6.49 -3.56
C GLU A 41 1.35 7.06 -2.43
N THR A 42 0.80 7.05 -1.21
CA THR A 42 1.50 7.49 -0.01
C THR A 42 2.69 6.58 0.29
N LEU A 43 2.53 5.26 0.16
CA LEU A 43 3.63 4.29 0.28
C LEU A 43 4.73 4.56 -0.75
N TYR A 44 4.39 4.84 -2.00
CA TYR A 44 5.38 5.15 -3.04
C TYR A 44 6.20 6.40 -2.71
N VAL A 45 5.54 7.45 -2.22
CA VAL A 45 6.20 8.69 -1.77
C VAL A 45 7.07 8.43 -0.55
N TRP A 46 6.60 7.64 0.40
CA TRP A 46 7.39 7.24 1.57
C TRP A 46 8.64 6.46 1.17
N PHE A 47 8.53 5.48 0.28
CA PHE A 47 9.67 4.72 -0.26
C PHE A 47 10.69 5.62 -0.95
N LYS A 48 10.20 6.57 -1.76
CA LYS A 48 11.04 7.59 -2.42
C LYS A 48 11.81 8.45 -1.40
N ARG A 49 11.21 8.78 -0.26
CA ARG A 49 11.83 9.58 0.82
C ARG A 49 12.82 8.74 1.64
N LYS A 50 12.46 7.50 1.98
CA LYS A 50 13.29 6.60 2.80
C LYS A 50 14.56 6.15 2.09
N TYR A 51 14.45 5.73 0.84
CA TYR A 51 15.58 5.13 0.11
C TYR A 51 16.18 6.10 -0.90
N LYS A 52 17.45 6.46 -0.70
CA LYS A 52 18.20 7.39 -1.57
C LYS A 52 18.14 6.98 -3.06
N ARG A 53 18.17 5.67 -3.36
CA ARG A 53 18.09 5.12 -4.74
C ARG A 53 16.80 5.49 -5.50
N PHE A 54 15.73 5.85 -4.78
CA PHE A 54 14.44 6.21 -5.38
C PHE A 54 14.14 7.71 -5.38
N ARG A 55 15.02 8.56 -4.82
CA ARG A 55 14.75 9.99 -4.55
C ARG A 55 14.26 10.80 -5.75
N LYS A 56 14.66 10.44 -6.98
CA LYS A 56 14.21 11.08 -8.24
C LYS A 56 13.39 10.15 -9.16
N ARG A 57 13.11 8.92 -8.72
CA ARG A 57 12.59 7.84 -9.56
C ARG A 57 11.31 7.25 -8.96
N LEU A 58 10.21 8.01 -8.99
CA LEU A 58 8.93 7.56 -8.43
C LEU A 58 8.41 6.30 -9.14
N GLY A 59 8.56 6.21 -10.47
CA GLY A 59 8.19 5.01 -11.22
C GLY A 59 8.92 3.75 -10.75
N GLN A 60 10.21 3.86 -10.43
CA GLN A 60 10.99 2.74 -9.89
C GLN A 60 10.57 2.38 -8.46
N ALA A 61 10.19 3.37 -7.64
CA ALA A 61 9.61 3.10 -6.32
C ALA A 61 8.28 2.34 -6.43
N ARG A 62 7.42 2.72 -7.39
CA ARG A 62 6.15 2.01 -7.69
C ARG A 62 6.39 0.56 -8.06
N LEU A 63 7.27 0.31 -9.04
CA LEU A 63 7.61 -1.05 -9.47
C LEU A 63 8.19 -1.88 -8.32
N PHE A 64 9.01 -1.26 -7.46
CA PHE A 64 9.59 -1.94 -6.30
C PHE A 64 8.53 -2.30 -5.25
N VAL A 65 7.61 -1.38 -4.93
CA VAL A 65 6.49 -1.68 -4.02
C VAL A 65 5.55 -2.71 -4.61
N ALA A 66 5.26 -2.64 -5.92
CA ALA A 66 4.48 -3.67 -6.62
C ALA A 66 5.16 -5.05 -6.58
N LYS A 67 6.49 -5.11 -6.65
CA LYS A 67 7.24 -6.35 -6.44
C LYS A 67 7.05 -6.87 -5.01
N ILE A 68 7.25 -6.03 -3.99
CA ILE A 68 7.04 -6.41 -2.58
C ILE A 68 5.61 -6.90 -2.36
N ALA A 69 4.62 -6.20 -2.90
CA ALA A 69 3.22 -6.55 -2.74
C ALA A 69 2.87 -7.91 -3.37
N ARG A 70 3.50 -8.26 -4.51
CA ARG A 70 3.36 -9.61 -5.10
C ARG A 70 4.01 -10.69 -4.24
N GLU A 71 5.18 -10.42 -3.67
CA GLU A 71 5.93 -11.37 -2.83
C GLU A 71 5.31 -11.52 -1.43
N ASN A 72 4.70 -10.46 -0.89
CA ASN A 72 4.11 -10.43 0.44
C ASN A 72 2.72 -9.77 0.43
N ARG A 73 1.77 -10.42 -0.23
CA ARG A 73 0.38 -9.93 -0.38
C ARG A 73 -0.36 -9.73 0.95
N LYS A 74 0.10 -10.36 2.04
CA LYS A 74 -0.54 -10.29 3.37
C LYS A 74 -0.04 -9.14 4.22
N LEU A 75 1.02 -8.45 3.81
CA LEU A 75 1.59 -7.34 4.58
C LEU A 75 0.61 -6.19 4.72
N PHE A 76 -0.05 -5.79 3.62
CA PHE A 76 -1.14 -4.83 3.66
C PHE A 76 -2.44 -5.48 3.20
N VAL A 77 -3.51 -5.24 3.96
CA VAL A 77 -4.81 -5.88 3.70
C VAL A 77 -5.42 -5.47 2.36
N HIS A 78 -5.20 -4.22 1.91
CA HIS A 78 -5.73 -3.75 0.62
C HIS A 78 -4.99 -4.33 -0.58
N TRP A 79 -3.77 -4.85 -0.42
CA TRP A 79 -3.04 -5.52 -1.51
C TRP A 79 -3.71 -6.83 -1.96
N GLN A 80 -4.63 -7.36 -1.17
CA GLN A 80 -5.44 -8.51 -1.54
C GLN A 80 -6.65 -8.13 -2.40
N LEU A 81 -7.01 -6.84 -2.46
CA LEU A 81 -8.17 -6.35 -3.22
C LEU A 81 -7.88 -6.20 -4.73
N GLY A 82 -6.60 -6.07 -5.11
CA GLY A 82 -6.16 -5.95 -6.51
C GLY A 82 -5.91 -7.31 -7.18
N ASN A 83 -6.17 -7.36 -8.50
CA ASN A 83 -5.91 -8.52 -9.33
C ASN A 83 -4.41 -8.59 -9.67
N GLY A 84 -3.55 -9.11 -8.78
CA GLY A 84 -2.20 -9.68 -9.01
C GLY A 84 -1.10 -8.88 -9.76
N THR A 85 -1.47 -8.04 -10.72
CA THR A 85 -0.66 -7.24 -11.63
C THR A 85 -0.87 -5.74 -11.41
N GLU A 86 -2.04 -5.32 -10.92
CA GLU A 86 -2.32 -3.93 -10.55
C GLU A 86 -2.64 -3.82 -9.06
N LEU A 87 -1.85 -3.00 -8.36
CA LEU A 87 -2.16 -2.60 -7.01
C LEU A 87 -3.38 -1.67 -7.07
N ALA A 88 -4.49 -2.12 -6.48
CA ALA A 88 -5.69 -1.29 -6.30
C ALA A 88 -5.36 0.02 -5.61
#